data_AF-B3QXA1-F1
#
_entry.id   AF-B3QXA1-F1
#
_cell.length_a   1.000
_cell.length_b   1.000
_cell.length_c   1.000
_cell.angle_alpha   90.00
_cell.angle_beta   90.00
_cell.angle_gamma   90.00
#
_symmetry.space_group_name_H-M   'P 1'
#
loop_
_entity.id
_entity.type
_entity.pdbx_description
1 polymer ?
#
loop_
_entity_poly.entity_id
_entity_poly.type
_entity_poly.pdbx_seq_one_letter_code
_entity_poly.pdbx_strand_id
1 'polypeptide(L)'
;MALTRTQNTRKISQTLTRRDLIKLVAKRTQKSEASVAEFVDVTIESLSKLIRNADDELRIELRGLGVFEVKFMKNEATVRDPRTGTIIDYEGRRRKVHFRPSKLIKRALQKEPTD
;
A
#
# COMPACT_ATOMS: atom_id res chain seq x y z
N MET A 1 12.53 25.45 24.34
CA MET A 1 11.13 25.38 23.84
C MET A 1 10.90 24.00 23.26
N ALA A 2 10.10 23.15 23.92
CA ALA A 2 9.83 21.79 23.44
C ALA A 2 8.75 21.84 22.33
N LEU A 3 9.07 21.28 21.16
CA LEU A 3 8.12 21.11 20.06
C LEU A 3 7.03 20.13 20.50
N THR A 4 5.84 20.64 20.80
CA THR A 4 4.66 19.82 21.12
C THR A 4 4.32 18.97 19.90
N ARG A 5 4.55 17.66 20.01
CA ARG A 5 4.24 16.68 18.96
C ARG A 5 2.72 16.64 18.79
N THR A 6 2.17 17.36 17.80
CA THR A 6 0.75 17.25 17.43
C THR A 6 0.46 15.80 17.08
N GLN A 7 -0.21 15.08 17.97
CA GLN A 7 -0.65 13.71 17.72
C GLN A 7 -1.69 13.78 16.60
N ASN A 8 -1.35 13.23 15.44
CA ASN A 8 -2.28 13.11 14.32
C ASN A 8 -3.26 11.95 14.63
N THR A 9 -4.25 12.20 15.48
CA THR A 9 -5.28 11.23 15.87
C THR A 9 -6.36 11.16 14.80
N ARG A 10 -6.00 10.74 13.58
CA ARG A 10 -7.04 10.36 12.60
C ARG A 10 -7.66 9.05 13.07
N LYS A 11 -8.86 9.14 13.63
CA LYS A 11 -9.64 7.96 14.02
C LYS A 11 -10.10 7.25 12.75
N ILE A 12 -9.51 6.09 12.48
CA ILE A 12 -9.99 5.19 11.42
C ILE A 12 -11.38 4.70 11.87
N SER A 13 -12.42 5.09 11.14
CA SER A 13 -13.82 4.76 11.47
C SER A 13 -14.20 3.34 11.07
N GLN A 14 -13.55 2.79 10.03
CA GLN A 14 -13.82 1.46 9.49
C GLN A 14 -12.57 0.85 8.87
N THR A 15 -12.42 -0.48 8.99
CA THR A 15 -11.38 -1.26 8.32
C THR A 15 -12.02 -2.16 7.28
N LEU A 16 -11.69 -1.94 6.00
CA LEU A 16 -12.04 -2.85 4.92
C LEU A 16 -10.97 -3.93 4.80
N THR A 17 -11.41 -5.17 4.64
CA THR A 17 -10.58 -6.37 4.63
C THR A 17 -10.63 -7.08 3.29
N ARG A 18 -9.82 -8.13 3.14
CA ARG A 18 -9.89 -9.03 1.98
C ARG A 18 -11.30 -9.61 1.78
N ARG A 19 -12.03 -9.89 2.87
CA ARG A 19 -13.40 -10.43 2.80
C ARG A 19 -14.36 -9.47 2.11
N ASP A 20 -14.20 -8.17 2.33
CA ASP A 20 -15.05 -7.15 1.72
C ASP A 20 -14.81 -7.05 0.21
N LEU A 21 -13.55 -7.20 -0.22
CA LEU A 21 -13.21 -7.30 -1.64
C LEU A 21 -13.81 -8.57 -2.28
N ILE A 22 -13.70 -9.72 -1.61
CA ILE A 22 -14.28 -11.00 -2.09
C ILE A 22 -15.79 -10.87 -2.27
N LYS A 23 -16.51 -10.35 -1.26
CA LYS A 23 -17.95 -10.08 -1.33
C LYS A 23 -18.32 -9.18 -2.51
N LEU A 24 -17.58 -8.09 -2.71
CA LEU A 24 -17.82 -7.15 -3.79
C LEU A 24 -17.65 -7.80 -5.17
N VAL A 25 -16.58 -8.59 -5.35
CA VAL A 25 -16.29 -9.27 -6.62
C VAL A 25 -17.30 -10.40 -6.87
N ALA A 26 -17.64 -11.19 -5.84
CA ALA A 26 -18.66 -12.23 -5.92
C ALA A 26 -20.02 -11.66 -6.36
N LYS A 27 -20.45 -10.54 -5.74
CA LYS A 27 -21.68 -9.82 -6.13
C LYS A 27 -21.64 -9.35 -7.59
N ARG A 28 -20.53 -8.77 -8.04
CA ARG A 28 -20.39 -8.25 -9.41
C ARG A 28 -20.32 -9.35 -10.47
N THR A 29 -19.73 -10.49 -10.14
CA THR A 29 -19.52 -11.61 -11.07
C THR A 29 -20.62 -12.66 -11.00
N GLN A 30 -21.55 -12.53 -10.04
CA GLN A 30 -22.60 -13.52 -9.74
C GLN A 30 -22.02 -14.92 -9.47
N LYS A 31 -20.85 -14.97 -8.82
CA LYS A 31 -20.17 -16.21 -8.41
C LYS A 31 -20.21 -16.36 -6.90
N SER A 32 -19.98 -17.58 -6.42
CA SER A 32 -19.87 -17.83 -4.98
C SER A 32 -18.63 -17.14 -4.39
N GLU A 33 -18.74 -16.68 -3.14
CA GLU A 33 -17.60 -16.11 -2.41
C GLU A 33 -16.42 -17.10 -2.34
N ALA A 34 -16.70 -18.40 -2.20
CA ALA A 34 -15.67 -19.44 -2.16
C ALA A 34 -14.85 -19.50 -3.47
N SER A 35 -15.51 -19.49 -4.63
CA SER A 35 -14.82 -19.48 -5.92
C SER A 35 -14.04 -18.19 -6.13
N VAL A 36 -14.60 -17.04 -5.75
CA VAL A 36 -13.94 -15.74 -5.88
C VAL A 36 -12.74 -15.60 -4.94
N ALA A 37 -12.81 -16.16 -3.74
CA ALA A 37 -11.75 -16.09 -2.75
C ALA A 37 -10.44 -16.64 -3.31
N GLU A 38 -10.47 -17.80 -3.97
CA GLU A 38 -9.31 -18.42 -4.60
C GLU A 38 -8.64 -17.48 -5.61
N PHE A 39 -9.41 -16.89 -6.53
CA PHE A 39 -8.87 -15.96 -7.52
C PHE A 39 -8.30 -14.69 -6.89
N VAL A 40 -8.95 -14.15 -5.86
CA VAL A 40 -8.47 -12.96 -5.15
C VAL A 40 -7.17 -13.27 -4.41
N ASP A 41 -7.09 -14.42 -3.75
CA ASP A 41 -5.89 -14.84 -3.02
C ASP A 41 -4.70 -15.04 -3.97
N VAL A 42 -4.90 -15.79 -5.05
CA VAL A 42 -3.85 -16.00 -6.08
C VAL A 42 -3.40 -14.69 -6.70
N THR A 43 -4.33 -13.75 -6.95
CA THR A 43 -4.00 -12.42 -7.50
C THR A 43 -3.13 -11.62 -6.54
N ILE A 44 -3.51 -11.55 -5.26
CA ILE A 44 -2.75 -10.82 -4.23
C ILE A 44 -1.37 -11.46 -4.03
N GLU A 45 -1.29 -12.78 -3.97
CA GLU A 45 -0.04 -13.51 -3.84
C GLU A 45 0.88 -13.26 -5.04
N SER A 46 0.34 -13.32 -6.26
CA SER A 46 1.09 -13.06 -7.49
C SER A 46 1.63 -11.62 -7.53
N LEU A 47 0.82 -10.63 -7.17
CA LEU A 47 1.27 -9.24 -7.06
C LEU A 47 2.38 -9.08 -6.01
N SER A 48 2.25 -9.73 -4.85
CA SER A 48 3.28 -9.75 -3.81
C SER A 48 4.58 -10.37 -4.31
N LYS A 49 4.51 -11.48 -5.05
CA LYS A 49 5.67 -12.13 -5.68
C LYS A 49 6.36 -11.21 -6.68
N LEU A 50 5.62 -10.54 -7.57
CA LEU A 50 6.17 -9.59 -8.53
C LEU A 50 6.94 -8.45 -7.85
N ILE A 51 6.42 -7.94 -6.73
CA ILE A 51 7.06 -6.87 -5.95
C ILE A 51 8.33 -7.37 -5.25
N ARG A 52 8.29 -8.57 -4.65
CA ARG A 52 9.42 -9.12 -3.87
C ARG A 52 10.60 -9.54 -4.74
N ASN A 53 10.30 -10.11 -5.91
CA ASN A 53 11.30 -10.65 -6.83
C ASN A 53 11.88 -9.59 -7.78
N ALA A 54 11.57 -8.31 -7.54
CA ALA A 54 12.03 -7.19 -8.32
C ALA A 54 13.52 -6.87 -8.08
N ASP A 55 14.45 -7.54 -8.75
CA ASP A 55 15.89 -7.35 -8.49
C ASP A 55 16.37 -5.91 -8.78
N ASP A 56 15.78 -5.26 -9.79
CA ASP A 56 16.01 -3.87 -10.15
C ASP A 56 14.78 -2.98 -9.93
N GLU A 57 14.91 -1.69 -10.27
CA GLU A 57 13.76 -0.80 -10.28
C GLU A 57 12.75 -1.24 -11.32
N LEU A 58 11.52 -1.48 -10.88
CA LEU A 58 10.44 -1.89 -11.78
C LEU A 58 9.13 -1.18 -11.48
N ARG A 59 8.27 -1.19 -12.49
CA ARG A 59 6.96 -0.55 -12.46
C ARG A 59 5.88 -1.56 -12.82
N ILE A 60 4.96 -1.79 -11.88
CA ILE A 60 3.76 -2.62 -12.08
C ILE A 60 2.57 -1.69 -12.22
N GLU A 61 1.99 -1.62 -13.42
CA GLU A 61 0.81 -0.81 -13.70
C GLU A 61 -0.46 -1.65 -13.66
N LEU A 62 -1.40 -1.27 -12.79
CA LEU A 62 -2.75 -1.83 -12.73
C LEU A 62 -3.72 -0.71 -13.12
N ARG A 63 -4.05 -0.60 -14.42
CA ARG A 63 -4.92 0.46 -14.95
C ARG A 63 -6.23 0.53 -14.18
N GLY A 64 -6.70 1.75 -13.93
CA GLY A 64 -7.87 2.01 -13.07
C GLY A 64 -7.53 2.06 -11.57
N LEU A 65 -6.59 1.23 -11.09
CA LEU A 65 -6.14 1.24 -9.70
C LEU A 65 -4.96 2.20 -9.47
N GLY A 66 -3.84 1.97 -10.14
CA GLY A 66 -2.63 2.76 -9.94
C GLY A 66 -1.36 2.05 -10.40
N VAL A 67 -0.23 2.52 -9.87
CA VAL A 67 1.10 2.02 -10.21
C VAL A 67 1.85 1.68 -8.92
N PHE A 68 2.44 0.49 -8.85
CA PHE A 68 3.45 0.16 -7.86
C PHE A 68 4.83 0.34 -8.48
N GLU A 69 5.68 1.13 -7.84
CA GLU A 69 7.09 1.32 -8.22
C GLU A 69 7.98 0.70 -7.16
N VAL A 70 8.79 -0.29 -7.54
CA VAL A 70 9.89 -0.77 -6.71
C VAL A 70 11.11 0.06 -7.06
N LYS A 71 11.74 0.67 -6.04
CA LYS A 71 12.86 1.61 -6.20
C LYS A 71 13.91 1.40 -5.14
N PHE A 72 15.15 1.77 -5.46
CA PHE A 72 16.20 1.75 -4.46
C PHE A 72 16.02 2.88 -3.44
N MET A 73 16.37 2.58 -2.19
CA MET A 73 16.54 3.56 -1.13
C MET A 73 17.95 4.13 -1.20
N LYS A 74 18.19 5.23 -0.48
CA LYS A 74 19.57 5.71 -0.26
C LYS A 74 20.38 4.59 0.38
N ASN A 75 21.62 4.41 -0.09
CA ASN A 75 22.51 3.35 0.39
C ASN A 75 22.94 3.55 1.85
N GLU A 76 22.84 4.78 2.34
CA GLU A 76 23.15 5.16 3.71
C GLU A 76 22.00 5.98 4.29
N ALA A 77 21.63 5.67 5.53
CA ALA A 77 20.65 6.43 6.28
C ALA A 77 20.92 6.35 7.78
N THR A 78 21.11 7.51 8.40
CA THR A 78 21.13 7.66 9.85
C THR A 78 19.71 7.88 10.35
N VAL A 79 19.19 6.95 11.16
CA VAL A 79 17.84 7.00 11.72
C VAL A 79 17.91 7.03 13.23
N ARG A 80 17.05 7.81 13.86
CA ARG A 80 16.95 7.88 15.31
C ARG A 80 15.84 6.96 15.83
N ASP A 81 16.13 6.14 16.83
CA ASP A 81 15.08 5.41 17.55
C ASP A 81 14.13 6.43 18.23
N PRO A 82 12.84 6.46 17.86
CA PRO A 82 11.89 7.41 18.45
C PRO A 82 11.65 7.21 19.95
N ARG A 83 11.95 6.03 20.51
CA ARG A 83 11.75 5.70 21.92
C ARG A 83 12.98 6.01 22.77
N THR A 84 14.17 5.62 22.32
CA THR A 84 15.42 5.74 23.09
C THR A 84 16.27 6.93 22.68
N GLY A 85 16.07 7.45 21.47
CA GLY A 85 16.87 8.54 20.92
C GLY A 85 18.23 8.11 20.36
N THR A 86 18.60 6.83 20.44
CA THR A 86 19.84 6.27 19.89
C THR A 86 19.88 6.42 18.37
N ILE A 87 21.07 6.71 17.85
CA ILE A 87 21.33 6.80 16.41
C ILE A 87 21.66 5.40 15.89
N ILE A 88 20.97 5.00 14.82
CA ILE A 88 21.17 3.75 14.10
C ILE A 88 21.55 4.10 12.67
N ASP A 89 22.76 3.74 12.28
CA ASP A 89 23.22 3.87 10.91
C ASP A 89 22.87 2.61 10.13
N TYR A 90 22.27 2.82 8.97
CA TYR A 90 21.95 1.76 8.03
C TYR A 90 22.82 1.92 6.80
N GLU A 91 23.55 0.87 6.49
CA GLU A 91 24.32 0.73 5.25
C GLU A 91 23.71 -0.37 4.37
N GLY A 92 23.88 -0.23 3.05
CA GLY A 92 23.52 -1.23 2.06
C GLY A 92 22.33 -0.86 1.16
N ARG A 93 22.29 -1.50 -0.01
CA ARG A 93 21.27 -1.24 -1.03
C ARG A 93 19.95 -1.89 -0.65
N ARG A 94 18.98 -1.08 -0.21
CA ARG A 94 17.62 -1.52 0.13
C ARG A 94 16.63 -1.09 -0.94
N ARG A 95 15.51 -1.81 -1.05
CA ARG A 95 14.40 -1.49 -1.95
C ARG A 95 13.19 -1.04 -1.15
N LYS A 96 12.39 -0.14 -1.71
CA LYS A 96 11.07 0.26 -1.21
C LYS A 96 10.04 0.22 -2.32
N VAL A 97 8.78 0.11 -1.93
CA VAL A 97 7.64 0.18 -2.85
C VAL A 97 6.93 1.52 -2.67
N HIS A 98 6.58 2.16 -3.77
CA HIS A 98 5.73 3.34 -3.78
C HIS A 98 4.46 3.05 -4.59
N PHE A 99 3.29 3.22 -3.96
CA PHE A 99 2.01 3.16 -4.67
C PHE A 99 1.58 4.55 -5.11
N ARG A 100 1.34 4.71 -6.41
CA ARG A 100 0.81 5.91 -7.03
C ARG A 100 -0.64 5.64 -7.46
N PRO A 101 -1.65 6.23 -6.81
CA PRO A 101 -3.04 5.99 -7.17
C PRO A 101 -3.34 6.55 -8.57
N SER A 102 -4.25 5.90 -9.28
CA SER A 102 -4.69 6.32 -10.61
C SER A 102 -5.34 7.70 -10.59
N LYS A 103 -5.41 8.34 -11.76
CA LYS A 103 -6.16 9.60 -11.93
C LYS A 103 -7.64 9.45 -11.54
N LEU A 104 -8.22 8.27 -11.77
CA LEU A 104 -9.61 7.97 -11.42
C LEU A 104 -9.83 8.08 -9.91
N ILE A 105 -8.97 7.43 -9.11
CA ILE A 105 -9.04 7.48 -7.64
C ILE A 105 -8.80 8.89 -7.14
N LYS A 106 -7.74 9.56 -7.62
CA LYS A 106 -7.40 10.92 -7.19
C LYS A 106 -8.56 11.90 -7.41
N ARG A 107 -9.21 11.83 -8.59
CA ARG A 107 -10.37 12.69 -8.90
C ARG A 107 -11.59 12.37 -8.04
N ALA A 108 -11.85 11.09 -7.77
CA ALA A 108 -12.96 10.70 -6.90
C ALA A 108 -12.78 11.24 -5.47
N LEU A 109 -11.55 11.22 -4.95
CA LEU A 109 -11.23 11.71 -3.60
C LEU A 109 -11.12 13.24 -3.48
N GLN A 110 -11.10 13.97 -4.60
CA GLN A 110 -11.10 15.44 -4.62
C GLN A 110 -12.51 16.05 -4.57
N LYS A 111 -13.55 15.23 -4.75
CA LYS A 111 -14.94 15.65 -4.62
C LYS A 111 -15.35 15.59 -3.15
N GLU A 112 -16.26 16.46 -2.73
CA GLU A 112 -16.88 16.31 -1.42
C GLU A 112 -17.50 14.92 -1.29
N PRO A 113 -17.38 14.26 -0.12
CA PRO A 113 -18.11 13.03 0.15
C PRO A 113 -19.58 13.31 -0.10
N THR A 114 -20.16 12.64 -1.10
CA THR A 114 -21.62 12.67 -1.28
C THR A 114 -22.19 11.75 -0.21
N ASP A 115 -23.09 12.28 0.62
CA ASP A 115 -23.80 11.53 1.67
C ASP A 115 -24.54 10.31 1.09
#